data_AF-A0A662QQC1-F1
#
_entry.id   AF-A0A662QQC1-F1
#
_cell.length_a   1.000
_cell.length_b   1.000
_cell.length_c   1.000
_cell.angle_alpha   90.00
_cell.angle_beta   90.00
_cell.angle_gamma   90.00
#
_symmetry.space_group_name_H-M   'P 1'
#
loop_
_entity.id
_entity.type
_entity.pdbx_description
1 polymer ?
#
loop_
_entity_poly.entity_id
_entity_poly.type
_entity_poly.pdbx_seq_one_letter_code
_entity_poly.pdbx_strand_id
1 'polypeptide(L)'
;RGDASICDKIENLVFKNKCYIEVGIANQDILICDQIQEKDSKSFCYYKIGLAKQNLSICNKIDKQNYKKICIYEVEESRSFFKNTIQNLFSIKFI
;
A
#
# COMPACT_ATOMS: atom_id res chain seq x y z
N ARG A 1 0.99 0.19 17.18
CA ARG A 1 1.54 1.15 16.19
C ARG A 1 2.99 1.40 16.59
N GLY A 2 3.97 1.16 15.72
CA GLY A 2 5.41 1.25 16.03
C GLY A 2 5.97 2.65 15.75
N ASP A 3 6.90 3.14 16.56
CA ASP A 3 7.60 4.40 16.32
C ASP A 3 8.73 4.19 15.30
N ALA A 4 8.70 4.92 14.18
CA ALA A 4 9.70 4.80 13.11
C ALA A 4 11.07 5.36 13.50
N SER A 5 11.17 6.21 14.52
CA SER A 5 12.44 6.82 14.96
C SER A 5 13.46 5.78 15.46
N ILE A 6 13.00 4.58 15.84
CA ILE A 6 13.89 3.47 16.20
C ILE A 6 14.72 2.96 15.00
N CYS A 7 14.16 3.04 13.79
CA CYS A 7 14.85 2.61 12.58
C CYS A 7 16.06 3.52 12.27
N ASP A 8 16.06 4.76 12.75
CA ASP A 8 17.19 5.68 12.56
C ASP A 8 18.47 5.24 13.24
N LYS A 9 18.35 4.43 14.29
CA LYS A 9 19.48 3.90 15.07
C LYS A 9 20.16 2.70 14.40
N ILE A 10 19.61 2.19 13.30
CA ILE A 10 20.16 1.03 12.58
C ILE A 10 21.20 1.52 11.57
N GLU A 11 22.46 1.18 11.79
CA GLU A 11 23.57 1.58 10.90
C GLU A 11 23.52 0.87 9.54
N ASN A 12 23.17 -0.43 9.55
CA ASN A 12 23.12 -1.21 8.33
C ASN A 12 21.89 -0.80 7.48
N LEU A 13 22.14 -0.26 6.30
CA LEU A 13 21.11 0.27 5.41
C LEU A 13 20.03 -0.76 5.04
N VAL A 14 20.39 -2.03 4.87
CA VAL A 14 19.43 -3.10 4.54
C VAL A 14 18.46 -3.32 5.69
N PHE A 15 18.97 -3.43 6.92
CA PHE A 15 18.13 -3.57 8.11
C PHE A 15 17.34 -2.29 8.41
N LYS A 16 17.92 -1.11 8.18
CA LYS A 16 17.24 0.19 8.32
C LYS A 16 16.03 0.29 7.39
N ASN A 17 16.23 0.00 6.09
CA ASN A 17 15.14 -0.01 5.12
C ASN A 17 14.06 -1.03 5.48
N LYS A 18 14.46 -2.25 5.88
CA LYS A 18 13.51 -3.29 6.33
C LYS A 18 12.67 -2.82 7.52
N CYS A 19 13.29 -2.17 8.51
CA CYS A 19 12.60 -1.59 9.66
C CYS A 19 11.51 -0.59 9.23
N TYR A 20 11.86 0.37 8.35
CA TYR A 20 10.87 1.33 7.85
C TYR A 20 9.75 0.68 7.06
N ILE A 21 10.03 -0.36 6.25
CA ILE A 21 9.00 -1.11 5.53
C ILE A 21 8.01 -1.71 6.54
N GLU A 22 8.50 -2.42 7.55
CA GLU A 22 7.66 -3.11 8.53
C GLU A 22 6.82 -2.12 9.35
N VAL A 23 7.43 -1.06 9.86
CA VAL A 23 6.73 -0.03 10.63
C VAL A 23 5.73 0.73 9.75
N GLY A 24 6.12 1.10 8.53
CA GLY A 24 5.26 1.77 7.56
C GLY A 24 4.02 0.95 7.22
N ILE A 25 4.18 -0.34 6.94
CA ILE A 25 3.08 -1.26 6.66
C ILE A 25 2.18 -1.44 7.90
N ALA A 26 2.76 -1.70 9.07
CA ALA A 26 2.00 -1.92 10.30
C ALA A 26 1.18 -0.68 10.70
N ASN A 27 1.70 0.51 10.43
CA ASN A 27 1.03 1.77 10.70
C ASN A 27 0.17 2.25 9.52
N GLN A 28 0.25 1.57 8.38
CA GLN A 28 -0.27 1.99 7.08
C GLN A 28 0.09 3.45 6.75
N ASP A 29 1.29 3.89 7.11
CA ASP A 29 1.74 5.28 6.97
C ASP A 29 2.76 5.40 5.84
N ILE A 30 2.35 6.07 4.76
CA ILE A 30 3.20 6.25 3.58
C ILE A 30 4.36 7.22 3.83
N LEU A 31 4.25 8.13 4.82
CA LEU A 31 5.34 9.06 5.15
C LEU A 31 6.55 8.31 5.72
N ILE A 32 6.33 7.15 6.34
CA ILE A 32 7.40 6.26 6.79
C ILE A 32 8.07 5.60 5.58
N CYS A 33 7.30 5.19 4.57
CA CYS A 33 7.87 4.67 3.32
C CYS A 33 8.75 5.72 2.61
N ASP A 34 8.44 7.01 2.74
CA ASP A 34 9.21 8.11 2.14
C ASP A 34 10.66 8.16 2.66
N GLN A 35 10.91 7.66 3.88
CA GLN A 35 12.24 7.60 4.51
C GLN A 35 13.14 6.48 3.95
N ILE A 36 12.58 5.51 3.22
CA ILE A 36 13.34 4.43 2.60
C ILE A 36 14.15 5.00 1.43
N GLN A 37 15.45 4.75 1.38
CA GLN A 37 16.29 5.26 0.29
C GLN A 37 16.24 4.38 -0.96
N GLU A 38 16.17 3.06 -0.76
CA GLU A 38 16.17 2.08 -1.85
C GLU A 38 14.80 2.05 -2.54
N LYS A 39 14.79 2.24 -3.87
CA LYS A 39 13.57 2.50 -4.66
C LYS A 39 12.64 1.31 -4.73
N ASP A 40 13.17 0.09 -4.85
CA ASP A 40 12.36 -1.13 -4.91
C ASP A 40 11.69 -1.41 -3.54
N SER A 41 12.41 -1.18 -2.44
CA SER A 41 11.92 -1.26 -1.06
C SER A 41 10.84 -0.22 -0.78
N LYS A 42 11.04 1.04 -1.22
CA LYS A 42 10.02 2.10 -1.13
C LYS A 42 8.77 1.74 -1.93
N SER A 43 8.96 1.28 -3.16
CA SER A 43 7.88 0.82 -4.04
C SER A 43 7.09 -0.33 -3.41
N PHE A 44 7.78 -1.29 -2.78
CA PHE A 44 7.15 -2.39 -2.06
C PHE A 44 6.35 -1.91 -0.84
N CYS A 45 6.88 -0.96 -0.06
CA CYS A 45 6.18 -0.35 1.06
C CYS A 45 4.85 0.30 0.62
N TYR A 46 4.89 1.16 -0.40
CA TYR A 46 3.68 1.75 -0.97
C TYR A 46 2.72 0.71 -1.54
N TYR A 47 3.23 -0.32 -2.23
CA TYR A 47 2.43 -1.42 -2.76
C TYR A 47 1.57 -2.07 -1.67
N LYS A 48 2.20 -2.50 -0.56
CA LYS A 48 1.50 -3.17 0.53
C LYS A 48 0.46 -2.26 1.20
N ILE A 49 0.78 -0.97 1.40
CA ILE A 49 -0.15 0.00 1.99
C ILE A 49 -1.30 0.33 1.03
N GLY A 50 -1.02 0.50 -0.27
CA GLY A 50 -2.01 0.80 -1.29
C GLY A 50 -3.09 -0.27 -1.39
N LEU A 51 -2.69 -1.55 -1.35
CA LEU A 51 -3.60 -2.69 -1.28
C LEU A 51 -4.38 -2.72 0.04
N ALA A 52 -3.71 -2.55 1.18
CA ALA A 52 -4.37 -2.60 2.49
C ALA A 52 -5.41 -1.47 2.66
N LYS A 53 -5.15 -0.30 2.08
CA LYS A 53 -6.05 0.86 2.12
C LYS A 53 -7.00 0.95 0.93
N GLN A 54 -6.91 0.04 -0.05
CA GLN A 54 -7.68 0.09 -1.29
C GLN A 54 -7.62 1.46 -1.99
N ASN A 55 -6.41 2.06 -2.02
CA ASN A 55 -6.21 3.45 -2.40
C ASN A 55 -5.32 3.61 -3.64
N LEU A 56 -5.94 3.96 -4.76
CA LEU A 56 -5.28 4.20 -6.05
C LEU A 56 -4.25 5.34 -6.01
N SER A 57 -4.45 6.37 -5.19
CA SER A 57 -3.48 7.46 -5.06
C SER A 57 -2.13 6.95 -4.53
N ILE A 58 -2.17 5.99 -3.60
CA ILE A 58 -0.95 5.35 -3.07
C ILE A 58 -0.34 4.44 -4.15
N CYS A 59 -1.14 3.63 -4.85
CA CYS A 59 -0.65 2.80 -5.96
C CYS A 59 0.06 3.64 -7.04
N ASN A 60 -0.45 4.85 -7.31
CA ASN A 60 0.11 5.73 -8.33
C ASN A 60 1.51 6.29 -7.98
N LYS A 61 1.87 6.30 -6.69
CA LYS A 61 3.21 6.69 -6.20
C LYS A 61 4.28 5.61 -6.37
N ILE A 62 3.90 4.40 -6.77
CA ILE A 62 4.83 3.28 -6.93
C ILE A 62 5.66 3.48 -8.22
N ASP A 63 6.98 3.57 -8.08
CA ASP A 63 7.89 3.73 -9.22
C ASP A 63 8.09 2.41 -9.99
N LYS A 64 8.16 1.29 -9.28
CA LYS A 64 8.34 -0.04 -9.90
C LYS A 64 7.09 -0.44 -10.68
N GLN A 65 7.20 -0.43 -12.02
CA GLN A 65 6.07 -0.64 -12.95
C GLN A 65 5.25 -1.90 -12.66
N ASN A 66 5.91 -3.03 -12.33
CA ASN A 66 5.20 -4.28 -12.03
C ASN A 66 4.33 -4.14 -10.77
N TYR A 67 4.88 -3.59 -9.68
CA TYR A 67 4.11 -3.35 -8.46
C TYR A 67 2.99 -2.32 -8.67
N LYS A 68 3.24 -1.26 -9.45
CA LYS A 68 2.22 -0.27 -9.78
C LYS A 68 1.03 -0.88 -10.50
N LYS A 69 1.29 -1.63 -11.57
CA LYS A 69 0.24 -2.29 -12.37
C LYS A 69 -0.59 -3.25 -11.52
N ILE A 70 0.06 -4.11 -10.74
CA ILE A 70 -0.62 -5.07 -9.87
C ILE A 70 -1.47 -4.35 -8.81
N CYS A 71 -0.92 -3.32 -8.16
CA CYS A 71 -1.65 -2.53 -7.16
C CYS A 71 -2.91 -1.89 -7.74
N ILE A 72 -2.80 -1.23 -8.89
CA ILE A 72 -3.93 -0.57 -9.55
C ILE A 72 -5.00 -1.61 -9.92
N TYR A 73 -4.59 -2.70 -10.58
CA TYR A 73 -5.50 -3.76 -10.98
C TYR A 73 -6.27 -4.35 -9.78
N GLU A 74 -5.59 -4.75 -8.71
CA GLU A 74 -6.25 -5.35 -7.54
C GLU A 74 -7.21 -4.36 -6.84
N VAL A 75 -6.83 -3.09 -6.75
CA VAL A 75 -7.70 -2.06 -6.15
C VAL A 75 -8.92 -1.76 -7.02
N GLU A 76 -8.77 -1.74 -8.35
CA GLU A 76 -9.89 -1.55 -9.29
C GLU A 76 -10.82 -2.76 -9.33
N GLU A 77 -10.29 -3.98 -9.37
CA GLU A 77 -11.06 -5.22 -9.34
C GLU A 77 -11.89 -5.34 -8.06
N SER A 78 -11.27 -5.05 -6.91
CA SER A 78 -11.97 -4.97 -5.62
C SER A 78 -13.14 -3.99 -5.68
N ARG A 79 -12.94 -2.78 -6.22
CA ARG A 79 -14.01 -1.79 -6.40
C ARG A 79 -15.10 -2.25 -7.35
N SER A 80 -14.73 -2.91 -8.45
CA SER A 80 -15.66 -3.47 -9.44
C SER A 80 -16.55 -4.52 -8.82
N PHE A 81 -15.98 -5.43 -8.03
CA PHE A 81 -16.72 -6.43 -7.27
C PHE A 81 -17.78 -5.77 -6.37
N PHE A 82 -17.39 -4.80 -5.54
CA PHE A 82 -18.34 -4.09 -4.67
C PHE A 82 -19.41 -3.33 -5.46
N LYS A 83 -19.05 -2.69 -6.58
CA LYS A 83 -20.02 -1.99 -7.44
C LYS A 83 -21.07 -2.95 -8.00
N ASN A 84 -20.64 -4.12 -8.48
CA ASN A 84 -21.53 -5.15 -9.00
C ASN A 84 -22.43 -5.74 -7.90
N THR A 85 -21.88 -5.98 -6.70
CA THR A 85 -22.68 -6.44 -5.54
C THR A 85 -23.74 -5.43 -5.15
N ILE A 86 -23.39 -4.15 -5.07
CA ILE A 86 -24.33 -3.08 -4.72
C ILE A 86 -25.42 -2.94 -5.79
N GLN A 87 -25.04 -2.99 -7.08
CA GLN A 87 -26.00 -2.93 -8.19
C GLN A 87 -27.00 -4.11 -8.15
N ASN A 88 -26.53 -5.33 -7.85
CA ASN A 88 -27.39 -6.49 -7.68
C ASN A 88 -28.31 -6.39 -6.44
N LEU A 89 -27.85 -5.78 -5.34
CA LEU A 89 -28.66 -5.53 -4.15
C LEU A 89 -29.81 -4.53 -4.41
N PHE A 90 -29.58 -3.51 -5.24
CA PHE A 90 -30.64 -2.58 -5.63
C PHE A 90 -31.69 -3.25 -6.53
N SER A 91 -31.31 -4.18 -7.40
CA SER A 91 -32.26 -4.93 -8.24
C SER A 91 -33.17 -5.88 -7.45
N ILE A 92 -32.74 -6.36 -6.28
CA ILE A 92 -33.51 -7.27 -5.42
C ILE A 92 -34.52 -6.50 -4.53
N LYS A 93 -34.25 -5.23 -4.20
CA LYS A 93 -35.13 -4.42 -3.33
C LYS A 93 -36.41 -3.89 -4.00
N PHE A 94 -36.60 -4.16 -5.29
CA PHE A 94 -37.78 -3.72 -6.07
C PHE A 94 -38.66 -4.89 -6.55
N ILE A 95 -38.56 -6.06 -5.91
CA ILE A 95 -39.50 -7.18 -6.02
C ILE A 95 -40.07 -7.44 -4.62
#